data_AF-A0AAX4K3S7-F1
#
_entry.id   AF-A0AAX4K3S7-F1
#
_cell.length_a   1.000
_cell.length_b   1.000
_cell.length_c   1.000
_cell.angle_alpha   90.00
_cell.angle_beta   90.00
_cell.angle_gamma   90.00
#
_symmetry.space_group_name_H-M   'P 1'
#
loop_
_entity.id
_entity.type
_entity.pdbx_description
1 polymer ?
#
loop_
_entity_poly.entity_id
_entity_poly.type
_entity_poly.pdbx_seq_one_letter_code
_entity_poly.pdbx_strand_id
1 'polypeptide(L)'
;MVVYHIVAFKTRSATGLQALREAFLALPQECLHPTTNKPYIQIARGGKQISTEGKDRGMQVCFVMEFENEDDLAYYLDKDPVHEEFKNKAGGEWETMDVVAMDFNEGVF
;
A
#
# COMPACT_ATOMS: atom_id res chain seq x y z
N MET A 1 -0.21 -7.68 17.39
CA MET A 1 -1.57 -7.09 17.33
C MET A 1 -1.86 -6.84 15.87
N VAL A 2 -3.11 -6.95 15.44
CA VAL A 2 -3.47 -6.68 14.04
C VAL A 2 -3.10 -5.24 13.71
N VAL A 3 -2.41 -5.07 12.58
CA VAL A 3 -1.93 -3.77 12.10
C VAL A 3 -2.60 -3.46 10.78
N TYR A 4 -3.07 -2.23 10.64
CA TYR A 4 -3.60 -1.72 9.39
C TYR A 4 -2.65 -0.70 8.79
N HIS A 5 -2.24 -0.94 7.54
CA HIS A 5 -1.48 0.00 6.73
C HIS A 5 -2.41 0.68 5.74
N ILE A 6 -2.61 1.99 5.88
CA ILE A 6 -3.40 2.81 4.98
C ILE A 6 -2.46 3.61 4.11
N VAL A 7 -2.63 3.53 2.80
CA VAL A 7 -1.84 4.33 1.86
C VAL A 7 -2.70 4.95 0.77
N ALA A 8 -2.41 6.21 0.44
CA ALA A 8 -3.06 6.96 -0.60
C ALA A 8 -2.03 7.57 -1.55
N PHE A 9 -2.38 7.65 -2.84
CA PHE A 9 -1.47 8.10 -3.89
C PHE A 9 -2.13 9.15 -4.78
N LYS A 10 -1.31 10.05 -5.32
CA LYS A 10 -1.63 10.84 -6.52
C LYS A 10 -0.48 10.78 -7.51
N THR A 11 -0.78 10.60 -8.79
CA THR A 11 0.19 10.52 -9.89
C THR A 11 -0.02 11.66 -10.87
N ARG A 12 0.99 11.93 -11.70
CA ARG A 12 0.90 12.95 -12.76
C ARG A 12 0.02 12.49 -13.91
N SER A 13 0.07 11.21 -14.27
CA SER A 13 -0.64 10.65 -15.42
C SER A 13 -1.64 9.56 -15.02
N ALA A 14 -2.71 9.44 -15.82
CA ALA A 14 -3.71 8.40 -15.66
C ALA A 14 -3.13 6.99 -15.89
N THR A 15 -2.17 6.85 -16.80
CA THR A 15 -1.46 5.60 -17.05
C THR A 15 -0.62 5.18 -15.84
N GLY A 16 0.11 6.10 -15.22
CA GLY A 16 0.82 5.83 -13.97
C GLY A 16 -0.12 5.42 -12.84
N LEU A 17 -1.28 6.08 -12.73
CA LEU A 17 -2.31 5.71 -11.74
C LEU A 17 -2.85 4.30 -11.98
N GLN A 18 -3.09 3.92 -13.23
CA GLN A 18 -3.56 2.59 -13.58
C GLN A 18 -2.53 1.52 -13.19
N ALA A 19 -1.27 1.69 -13.61
CA ALA A 19 -0.20 0.75 -13.32
C ALA A 19 0.02 0.59 -11.80
N LEU A 20 0.02 1.70 -11.06
CA LEU A 20 0.12 1.70 -9.60
C LEU A 20 -0.99 0.89 -8.95
N ARG A 21 -2.25 1.09 -9.38
CA ARG A 21 -3.41 0.37 -8.82
C ARG A 21 -3.33 -1.13 -9.08
N GLU A 22 -2.98 -1.51 -10.30
CA GLU A 22 -2.86 -2.92 -10.71
C GLU A 22 -1.76 -3.62 -9.91
N ALA A 23 -0.58 -2.98 -9.81
CA ALA A 23 0.54 -3.52 -9.04
C ALA A 23 0.22 -3.61 -7.53
N PHE A 24 -0.41 -2.60 -6.94
CA PHE A 24 -0.75 -2.62 -5.51
C PHE A 24 -1.70 -3.78 -5.16
N LEU A 25 -2.70 -4.03 -6.01
CA LEU A 25 -3.67 -5.11 -5.79
C LEU A 25 -3.08 -6.51 -6.02
N ALA A 26 -1.92 -6.62 -6.67
CA ALA A 26 -1.20 -7.87 -6.85
C ALA A 26 -0.31 -8.22 -5.63
N LEU A 27 0.14 -7.22 -4.86
CA LEU A 27 1.03 -7.42 -3.70
C LEU A 27 0.61 -8.53 -2.73
N PRO A 28 -0.67 -8.72 -2.36
CA PRO A 28 -1.04 -9.80 -1.45
C PRO A 28 -0.72 -11.21 -1.95
N GLN A 29 -0.68 -11.41 -3.27
CA GLN A 29 -0.34 -12.71 -3.87
C GLN A 29 1.16 -12.87 -4.08
N GLU A 30 1.90 -11.76 -4.22
CA GLU A 30 3.31 -11.75 -4.59
C GLU A 30 4.25 -11.59 -3.37
N CYS A 31 3.81 -10.86 -2.35
CA CYS A 31 4.53 -10.70 -1.09
C CYS A 31 4.36 -11.96 -0.22
N LEU A 32 5.39 -12.81 -0.22
CA LEU A 32 5.42 -14.06 0.52
C LEU A 32 6.39 -13.96 1.71
N HIS A 33 5.96 -14.50 2.86
CA HIS A 33 6.78 -14.53 4.05
C HIS A 33 8.04 -15.38 3.82
N PRO A 34 9.24 -14.90 4.18
CA PRO A 34 10.51 -15.45 3.70
C PRO A 34 10.78 -16.88 4.19
N THR A 35 10.20 -17.29 5.32
CA THR A 35 10.40 -18.63 5.89
C THR A 35 9.28 -19.61 5.57
N THR A 36 8.05 -19.14 5.43
CA THR A 36 6.87 -20.01 5.25
C THR A 36 6.42 -20.07 3.80
N ASN A 37 6.88 -19.13 2.97
CA ASN A 37 6.50 -18.96 1.58
C ASN A 37 4.98 -18.82 1.38
N LYS A 38 4.29 -18.23 2.35
CA LYS A 38 2.85 -17.96 2.33
C LYS A 38 2.59 -16.45 2.30
N PRO A 39 1.47 -16.00 1.71
CA PRO A 39 1.00 -14.62 1.86
C PRO A 39 0.88 -14.23 3.34
N TYR A 40 1.38 -13.04 3.66
CA TYR A 40 1.30 -12.48 5.02
C TYR A 40 0.52 -11.16 5.07
N ILE A 41 0.16 -10.61 3.91
CA ILE A 41 -0.85 -9.55 3.78
C ILE A 41 -2.23 -10.22 3.81
N GLN A 42 -2.96 -10.07 4.92
CA GLN A 42 -4.22 -10.80 5.15
C GLN A 42 -5.38 -10.21 4.33
N ILE A 43 -5.43 -8.88 4.23
CA ILE A 43 -6.42 -8.16 3.44
C ILE A 43 -5.68 -7.09 2.64
N ALA A 44 -6.05 -6.91 1.38
CA ALA A 44 -5.79 -5.66 0.67
C ALA A 44 -7.03 -5.23 -0.11
N ARG A 45 -7.46 -4.00 0.12
CA ARG A 45 -8.59 -3.37 -0.56
C ARG A 45 -8.21 -1.95 -0.93
N GLY A 46 -8.84 -1.42 -1.97
CA GLY A 46 -8.72 -0.01 -2.28
C GLY A 46 -9.59 0.41 -3.44
N GLY A 47 -9.55 1.72 -3.72
CA GLY A 47 -10.39 2.32 -4.73
C GLY A 47 -10.13 3.80 -4.93
N LYS A 48 -10.94 4.41 -5.80
CA LYS A 48 -10.91 5.84 -6.07
C LYS A 48 -11.31 6.61 -4.80
N GLN A 49 -10.60 7.69 -4.51
CA GLN A 49 -11.00 8.66 -3.49
C GLN A 49 -12.37 9.26 -3.88
N ILE A 50 -13.31 9.30 -2.94
CA ILE A 50 -14.65 9.89 -3.14
C ILE A 50 -15.12 10.78 -1.97
N SER A 51 -14.29 11.00 -0.94
CA SER A 51 -14.69 11.87 0.17
C SER A 51 -14.80 13.32 -0.33
N THR A 52 -15.92 13.95 0.01
CA THR A 52 -16.27 15.32 -0.40
C THR A 52 -15.91 16.36 0.66
N GLU A 53 -15.24 15.96 1.74
CA GLU A 53 -14.88 16.84 2.87
C GLU A 53 -13.75 17.83 2.54
N GLY A 54 -13.07 17.67 1.40
CA GLY A 54 -11.99 18.57 0.96
C GLY A 54 -10.70 18.45 1.77
N LYS A 55 -10.51 17.32 2.48
CA LYS A 55 -9.33 17.02 3.32
C LYS A 55 -8.45 15.90 2.79
N ASP A 56 -8.71 15.45 1.57
CA ASP A 56 -8.03 14.32 0.92
C ASP A 56 -6.62 14.64 0.38
N ARG A 57 -6.18 15.90 0.50
CA ARG A 57 -4.89 16.40 -0.02
C ARG A 57 -4.71 16.15 -1.54
N GLY A 58 -5.80 16.01 -2.28
CA GLY A 58 -5.80 15.70 -3.71
C GLY A 58 -5.36 14.27 -4.04
N MET A 59 -5.39 13.35 -3.06
CA MET A 59 -5.15 11.92 -3.32
C MET A 59 -6.22 11.36 -4.26
N GLN A 60 -5.81 10.53 -5.21
CA GLN A 60 -6.70 9.99 -6.25
C GLN A 60 -7.24 8.61 -5.88
N VAL A 61 -6.46 7.83 -5.13
CA VAL A 61 -6.79 6.48 -4.67
C VAL A 61 -6.37 6.30 -3.22
N CYS A 62 -7.06 5.40 -2.52
CA CYS A 62 -6.74 4.99 -1.15
C CYS A 62 -6.83 3.47 -1.06
N PHE A 63 -5.92 2.88 -0.30
CA PHE A 63 -5.82 1.46 -0.04
C PHE A 63 -5.67 1.20 1.45
N VAL A 64 -6.10 0.03 1.87
CA VAL A 64 -5.90 -0.53 3.20
C VAL A 64 -5.34 -1.93 3.07
N MET A 65 -4.30 -2.22 3.85
CA MET A 65 -3.75 -3.55 4.06
C MET A 65 -3.87 -3.95 5.53
N GLU A 66 -4.03 -5.24 5.78
CA GLU A 66 -4.06 -5.84 7.11
C GLU A 66 -2.91 -6.82 7.27
N PHE A 67 -2.19 -6.70 8.39
CA PHE A 67 -1.10 -7.57 8.81
C PHE A 67 -1.43 -8.17 10.18
N GLU A 68 -0.98 -9.38 10.44
CA GLU A 68 -1.24 -10.07 11.73
C GLU A 68 -0.51 -9.39 12.90
N ASN A 69 0.67 -8.81 12.62
CA ASN A 69 1.57 -8.22 13.61
C ASN A 69 2.50 -7.16 12.97
N GLU A 70 3.21 -6.44 13.83
CA GLU A 70 4.14 -5.38 13.42
C GLU A 70 5.41 -5.92 12.74
N ASP A 71 5.83 -7.16 13.04
CA ASP A 71 7.00 -7.77 12.40
C ASP A 71 6.74 -8.04 10.92
N ASP A 72 5.53 -8.49 10.58
CA ASP A 72 5.05 -8.67 9.21
C ASP A 72 5.01 -7.34 8.45
N LEU A 73 4.47 -6.28 9.07
CA LEU A 73 4.49 -4.93 8.48
C LEU A 73 5.94 -4.43 8.29
N ALA A 74 6.80 -4.59 9.29
CA ALA A 74 8.20 -4.16 9.20
C ALA A 74 8.96 -4.91 8.10
N TYR A 75 8.71 -6.22 7.95
CA TYR A 75 9.26 -6.99 6.84
C TYR A 75 8.77 -6.45 5.49
N TYR A 76 7.46 -6.20 5.34
CA TYR A 76 6.90 -5.60 4.12
C TYR A 76 7.56 -4.27 3.78
N LEU A 77 7.66 -3.35 4.74
CA LEU A 77 8.19 -2.02 4.49
C LEU A 77 9.68 -2.00 4.17
N ASP A 78 10.49 -2.81 4.86
CA ASP A 78 11.95 -2.65 4.88
C ASP A 78 12.74 -3.76 4.18
N LYS A 79 12.14 -4.94 3.96
CA LYS A 79 12.89 -6.14 3.55
C LYS A 79 12.29 -6.92 2.39
N ASP A 80 10.99 -6.80 2.14
CA ASP A 80 10.34 -7.54 1.06
C ASP A 80 10.78 -6.99 -0.32
N PRO A 81 11.48 -7.80 -1.14
CA PRO A 81 12.01 -7.33 -2.42
C PRO A 81 10.90 -7.00 -3.43
N VAL A 82 9.73 -7.64 -3.33
CA VAL A 82 8.58 -7.35 -4.20
C VAL A 82 8.02 -5.97 -3.88
N HIS A 83 7.88 -5.65 -2.59
CA HIS A 83 7.44 -4.33 -2.18
C HIS A 83 8.52 -3.25 -2.45
N GLU A 84 9.80 -3.58 -2.33
CA GLU A 84 10.89 -2.68 -2.73
C GLU A 84 10.81 -2.32 -4.22
N GLU A 85 10.59 -3.30 -5.10
CA GLU A 85 10.39 -3.05 -6.52
C GLU A 85 9.16 -2.16 -6.78
N PHE A 86 8.05 -2.40 -6.06
CA PHE A 86 6.88 -1.53 -6.11
C PHE A 86 7.21 -0.08 -5.75
N LYS A 87 7.95 0.16 -4.65
CA LYS A 87 8.38 1.52 -4.25
C LYS A 87 9.23 2.19 -5.32
N ASN A 88 10.15 1.44 -5.95
CA ASN A 88 11.01 1.95 -7.01
C ASN A 88 10.21 2.37 -8.25
N LYS A 89 9.26 1.53 -8.69
CA LYS A 89 8.37 1.87 -9.81
C LYS A 89 7.46 3.05 -9.48
N ALA A 90 6.92 3.11 -8.27
CA ALA A 90 6.11 4.25 -7.83
C ALA A 90 6.91 5.56 -7.83
N GLY A 91 8.16 5.54 -7.33
CA GLY A 91 9.02 6.71 -7.25
C GLY A 91 9.65 7.16 -8.57
N GLY A 92 9.62 6.33 -9.61
CA GLY A 92 10.21 6.62 -10.92
C GLY A 92 9.20 6.50 -12.07
N GLU A 93 8.83 5.26 -12.40
CA GLU A 93 8.11 4.90 -13.62
C GLU A 93 6.65 5.38 -13.67
N TRP A 94 5.95 5.36 -12.54
CA TRP A 94 4.52 5.68 -12.49
C TRP A 94 4.22 7.15 -12.21
N GLU A 95 5.25 8.00 -12.23
CA GLU A 95 5.13 9.44 -12.03
C GLU A 95 4.32 9.82 -10.78
N THR A 96 4.50 9.08 -9.68
CA THR A 96 3.85 9.37 -8.39
C THR A 96 4.29 10.74 -7.91
N MET A 97 3.34 11.62 -7.66
CA MET A 97 3.63 12.98 -7.22
C MET A 97 3.64 13.10 -5.70
N ASP A 98 2.82 12.32 -5.00
CA ASP A 98 2.71 12.36 -3.54
C ASP A 98 2.07 11.06 -3.03
N VAL A 99 2.44 10.70 -1.80
CA VAL A 99 1.99 9.50 -1.11
C VAL A 99 1.75 9.84 0.35
N VAL A 100 0.64 9.33 0.90
CA VAL A 100 0.34 9.43 2.33
C VAL A 100 0.19 8.03 2.86
N ALA A 101 1.02 7.65 3.83
CA ALA A 101 0.96 6.36 4.50
C ALA A 101 0.74 6.56 6.00
N MET A 102 -0.10 5.72 6.60
CA MET A 102 -0.43 5.72 8.02
C MET A 102 -0.61 4.28 8.49
N ASP A 103 -0.09 3.99 9.67
CA ASP A 103 -0.22 2.68 10.31
C ASP A 103 -0.93 2.84 11.66
N PHE A 104 -1.75 1.87 12.02
CA PHE A 104 -2.31 1.80 13.37
C PHE A 104 -2.49 0.35 13.82
N ASN A 105 -2.31 0.15 15.13
CA ASN A 105 -2.71 -1.07 15.81
C ASN A 105 -4.20 -1.02 16.12
N GLU A 106 -4.93 -2.08 15.79
CA GLU A 106 -6.36 -2.15 16.05
C GLU A 106 -6.67 -1.93 17.55
N GLY A 107 -7.53 -0.94 17.84
CA GLY A 107 -7.99 -0.65 19.21
C GLY A 107 -7.02 0.15 20.10
N VAL A 108 -5.92 0.68 19.56
CA VAL A 108 -4.94 1.49 20.30
C VAL A 108 -5.10 2.99 19.97
N PHE A 109 -5.10 3.87 20.98
CA PHE A 109 -5.35 5.32 20.87
C PHE A 109 -4.24 6.16 21.48
#